data_AF-A0A662AIL0-F1
#
_entry.id   AF-A0A662AIL0-F1
#
_cell.length_a   1.000
_cell.length_b   1.000
_cell.length_c   1.000
_cell.angle_alpha   90.00
_cell.angle_beta   90.00
_cell.angle_gamma   90.00
#
_symmetry.space_group_name_H-M   'P 1'
#
loop_
_entity.id
_entity.type
_entity.pdbx_description
1 polymer ?
#
loop_
_entity_poly.entity_id
_entity_poly.type
_entity_poly.pdbx_seq_one_letter_code
_entity_poly.pdbx_strand_id
1 'polypeptide(L)'
;MESKWVLKPEGNFEMVERIEKELNVSKKIANMLVQRGMETFDEAKAFFRPELDHLHDPYLMKDMDKAIARLNRALEKNEKILVYGDYDVDGTTSVALVYSFIKEIHSNIDYYIPDRYSEGYGISFKGIDFADENDFDLVIALDCGIKAVEKIEYANKKGVDFVICDHHNPGENIPQAVAVLDPKRKDCAYPYKELSGCGVGFKLLQA
;
A
#
# COMPACT_ATOMS: atom_id res chain seq x y z
N MET A 1 24.43 17.83 17.37
CA MET A 1 23.33 18.42 16.58
C MET A 1 22.50 19.26 17.53
N GLU A 2 22.45 20.58 17.34
CA GLU A 2 21.58 21.45 18.15
C GLU A 2 20.17 21.48 17.54
N SER A 3 19.15 21.31 18.37
CA SER A 3 17.75 21.41 17.94
C SER A 3 17.39 22.87 17.68
N LYS A 4 16.86 23.16 16.49
CA LYS A 4 16.38 24.50 16.13
C LYS A 4 14.86 24.56 16.24
N TRP A 5 14.36 25.51 17.02
CA TRP A 5 12.93 25.83 17.06
C TRP A 5 12.56 26.62 15.80
N VAL A 6 11.56 26.15 15.08
CA VAL A 6 11.02 26.82 13.89
C VAL A 6 9.52 27.00 14.10
N LEU A 7 9.08 28.22 14.30
CA LEU A 7 7.67 28.57 14.39
C LEU A 7 7.08 28.64 12.98
N LYS A 8 5.97 27.95 12.75
CA LYS A 8 5.20 28.13 11.52
C LYS A 8 4.55 29.52 11.50
N PRO A 9 4.55 30.23 10.36
CA PRO A 9 3.78 31.46 10.21
C PRO A 9 2.30 31.25 10.53
N GLU A 10 1.65 32.25 11.10
CA GLU A 10 0.20 32.25 11.28
C GLU A 10 -0.52 32.03 9.93
N GLY A 11 -1.64 31.33 9.97
CA GLY A 11 -2.52 31.17 8.81
C GLY A 11 -3.13 32.51 8.39
N ASN A 12 -3.69 32.54 7.18
CA ASN A 12 -4.41 33.72 6.71
C ASN A 12 -5.52 34.10 7.69
N PHE A 13 -5.48 35.35 8.19
CA PHE A 13 -6.38 35.82 9.23
C PHE A 13 -7.87 35.63 8.90
N GLU A 14 -8.28 35.93 7.67
CA GLU A 14 -9.67 35.81 7.23
C GLU A 14 -10.12 34.35 7.19
N MET A 15 -9.25 33.45 6.72
CA MET A 15 -9.52 32.01 6.74
C MET A 15 -9.62 31.48 8.17
N VAL A 16 -8.73 31.92 9.06
CA VAL A 16 -8.74 31.51 10.47
C VAL A 16 -10.02 31.96 11.16
N GLU A 17 -10.45 33.21 11.00
CA GLU A 17 -11.72 33.68 11.59
C GLU A 17 -12.94 32.94 11.02
N ARG A 18 -12.93 32.63 9.73
CA ARG A 18 -14.01 31.87 9.08
C ARG A 18 -14.09 30.46 9.69
N ILE A 19 -12.98 29.72 9.70
CA ILE A 19 -12.92 28.36 10.25
C ILE A 19 -13.27 28.34 11.75
N GLU A 20 -12.81 29.33 12.51
CA GLU A 20 -13.15 29.49 13.93
C GLU A 20 -14.67 29.53 14.14
N LYS A 21 -15.37 30.38 13.38
CA LYS A 21 -16.82 30.56 13.46
C LYS A 21 -17.59 29.36 12.92
N GLU A 22 -17.22 28.85 11.76
CA GLU A 22 -17.94 27.76 11.06
C GLU A 22 -17.84 26.43 11.81
N LEU A 23 -16.67 26.10 12.39
CA LEU A 23 -16.49 24.89 13.18
C LEU A 23 -16.80 25.07 14.68
N ASN A 24 -17.01 26.30 15.14
CA ASN A 24 -17.16 26.65 16.56
C ASN A 24 -16.02 26.07 17.43
N VAL A 25 -14.79 26.30 17.00
CA VAL A 25 -13.54 25.88 17.68
C VAL A 25 -12.78 27.11 18.14
N SER A 26 -11.74 26.94 18.97
CA SER A 26 -10.88 28.08 19.32
C SER A 26 -10.06 28.58 18.13
N LYS A 27 -9.74 29.89 18.10
CA LYS A 27 -8.80 30.49 17.14
C LYS A 27 -7.50 29.71 16.94
N LYS A 28 -6.96 29.10 18.01
CA LYS A 28 -5.73 28.29 17.94
C LYS A 28 -5.91 27.03 17.09
N ILE A 29 -7.06 26.36 17.21
CA ILE A 29 -7.39 25.18 16.41
C ILE A 29 -7.61 25.59 14.97
N ALA A 30 -8.37 26.66 14.71
CA ALA A 30 -8.59 27.18 13.37
C ALA A 30 -7.27 27.54 12.67
N ASN A 31 -6.37 28.23 13.36
CA ASN A 31 -5.03 28.54 12.86
C ASN A 31 -4.23 27.28 12.50
N MET A 32 -4.26 26.28 13.37
CA MET A 32 -3.59 25.00 13.14
C MET A 32 -4.16 24.22 11.94
N LEU A 33 -5.43 24.40 11.60
CA LEU A 33 -6.07 23.78 10.42
C LEU A 33 -5.61 24.50 9.14
N VAL A 34 -5.65 25.83 9.12
CA VAL A 34 -5.16 26.64 7.99
C VAL A 34 -3.68 26.41 7.74
N GLN A 35 -2.84 26.31 8.78
CA GLN A 35 -1.42 25.95 8.68
C GLN A 35 -1.15 24.52 8.13
N ARG A 36 -2.18 23.67 8.09
CA ARG A 36 -2.15 22.33 7.51
C ARG A 36 -2.83 22.26 6.14
N GLY A 37 -3.25 23.41 5.58
CA GLY A 37 -3.89 23.50 4.26
C GLY A 37 -5.40 23.20 4.26
N MET A 38 -6.04 23.15 5.43
CA MET A 38 -7.49 23.07 5.54
C MET A 38 -8.05 24.47 5.66
N GLU A 39 -8.53 25.02 4.54
CA GLU A 39 -8.93 26.43 4.42
C GLU A 39 -10.45 26.61 4.41
N THR A 40 -11.21 25.53 4.20
CA THR A 40 -12.68 25.52 4.13
C THR A 40 -13.33 24.65 5.21
N PHE A 41 -14.61 24.93 5.52
CA PHE A 41 -15.40 24.08 6.41
C PHE A 41 -15.46 22.63 5.93
N ASP A 42 -15.65 22.41 4.63
CA ASP A 42 -15.80 21.06 4.08
C ASP A 42 -14.49 20.27 4.16
N GLU A 43 -13.33 20.88 3.89
CA GLU A 43 -12.02 20.25 4.09
C GLU A 43 -11.80 19.88 5.57
N ALA A 44 -12.11 20.79 6.49
CA ALA A 44 -11.97 20.51 7.92
C ALA A 44 -12.96 19.45 8.41
N LYS A 45 -14.21 19.48 7.91
CA LYS A 45 -15.22 18.46 8.20
C LYS A 45 -14.75 17.09 7.70
N ALA A 46 -14.26 16.99 6.46
CA ALA A 46 -13.75 15.75 5.88
C ALA A 46 -12.55 15.19 6.68
N PHE A 47 -11.69 16.08 7.20
CA PHE A 47 -10.57 15.69 8.06
C PHE A 47 -11.03 15.07 9.39
N PHE A 48 -12.00 15.67 10.07
CA PHE A 48 -12.50 15.17 11.36
C PHE A 48 -13.55 14.05 11.24
N ARG A 49 -14.16 13.90 10.07
CA ARG A 49 -15.24 12.95 9.79
C ARG A 49 -14.98 12.25 8.44
N PRO A 50 -13.94 11.40 8.36
CA PRO A 50 -13.70 10.62 7.16
C PRO A 50 -14.81 9.58 6.96
N GLU A 51 -15.29 9.45 5.73
CA GLU A 51 -16.30 8.47 5.31
C GLU A 51 -15.69 7.52 4.26
N LEU A 52 -16.26 6.33 4.08
CA LEU A 52 -15.72 5.33 3.15
C LEU A 52 -15.80 5.77 1.69
N ASP A 53 -16.76 6.61 1.33
CA ASP A 53 -16.90 7.19 -0.01
C ASP A 53 -15.82 8.24 -0.34
N HIS A 54 -15.08 8.73 0.66
CA HIS A 54 -13.90 9.58 0.45
C HIS A 54 -12.68 8.78 -0.06
N LEU A 55 -12.73 7.45 -0.04
CA LEU A 55 -11.65 6.60 -0.53
C LEU A 55 -11.46 6.81 -2.05
N HIS A 56 -10.21 7.08 -2.47
CA HIS A 56 -9.90 7.16 -3.90
C HIS A 56 -10.15 5.82 -4.61
N ASP A 57 -10.56 5.90 -5.87
CA ASP A 57 -10.74 4.75 -6.76
C ASP A 57 -9.42 3.95 -6.87
N PRO A 58 -9.42 2.64 -6.52
CA PRO A 58 -8.23 1.81 -6.61
C PRO A 58 -7.67 1.69 -8.03
N TYR A 59 -8.51 1.79 -9.08
CA TYR A 59 -8.05 1.70 -10.47
C TYR A 59 -7.25 2.92 -10.95
N LEU A 60 -7.16 3.98 -10.16
CA LEU A 60 -6.19 5.06 -10.37
C LEU A 60 -4.74 4.62 -10.08
N MET A 61 -4.56 3.48 -9.39
CA MET A 61 -3.26 2.91 -9.13
C MET A 61 -2.75 2.14 -10.35
N LYS A 62 -1.52 2.43 -10.75
CA LYS A 62 -0.92 1.82 -11.94
C LYS A 62 -0.82 0.31 -11.77
N ASP A 63 -1.21 -0.40 -12.83
CA ASP A 63 -1.26 -1.87 -12.94
C ASP A 63 -2.33 -2.55 -12.05
N MET A 64 -3.27 -1.81 -11.44
CA MET A 64 -4.39 -2.40 -10.69
C MET A 64 -5.24 -3.33 -11.57
N ASP A 65 -5.49 -2.94 -12.81
CA ASP A 65 -6.17 -3.76 -13.83
C ASP A 65 -5.48 -5.11 -14.05
N LYS A 66 -4.14 -5.11 -14.17
CA LYS A 66 -3.34 -6.34 -14.34
C LYS A 66 -3.33 -7.20 -13.09
N ALA A 67 -3.23 -6.59 -11.91
CA ALA A 67 -3.26 -7.29 -10.63
C ALA A 67 -4.58 -8.04 -10.44
N ILE A 68 -5.71 -7.37 -10.67
CA ILE A 68 -7.05 -7.97 -10.57
C ILE A 68 -7.25 -9.04 -11.64
N ALA A 69 -6.83 -8.81 -12.89
CA ALA A 69 -6.90 -9.83 -13.92
C ALA A 69 -6.12 -11.10 -13.56
N ARG A 70 -4.92 -10.96 -12.96
CA ARG A 70 -4.10 -12.09 -12.52
C ARG A 70 -4.69 -12.82 -11.31
N LEU A 71 -5.21 -12.08 -10.34
CA LEU A 71 -5.87 -12.65 -9.16
C LEU A 71 -7.14 -13.40 -9.57
N ASN A 72 -8.01 -12.81 -10.39
CA ASN A 72 -9.22 -13.48 -10.87
C ASN A 72 -8.90 -14.76 -11.64
N ARG A 73 -7.85 -14.75 -12.49
CA ARG A 73 -7.38 -15.98 -13.14
C ARG A 73 -6.99 -17.06 -12.14
N ALA A 74 -6.32 -16.70 -11.05
CA ALA A 74 -5.94 -17.66 -10.01
C ALA A 74 -7.17 -18.27 -9.33
N LEU A 75 -8.15 -17.43 -8.98
CA LEU A 75 -9.41 -17.84 -8.37
C LEU A 75 -10.20 -18.78 -9.30
N GLU A 76 -10.38 -18.40 -10.56
CA GLU A 76 -11.12 -19.18 -11.56
C GLU A 76 -10.49 -20.54 -11.85
N LYS A 77 -9.16 -20.60 -11.89
CA LYS A 77 -8.40 -21.83 -12.17
C LYS A 77 -8.08 -22.64 -10.91
N ASN A 78 -8.51 -22.17 -9.74
CA ASN A 78 -8.19 -22.77 -8.46
C ASN A 78 -6.66 -22.92 -8.21
N GLU A 79 -5.88 -21.98 -8.74
CA GLU A 79 -4.41 -21.90 -8.57
C GLU A 79 -4.04 -21.66 -7.09
N LYS A 80 -2.85 -22.09 -6.68
CA LYS A 80 -2.33 -21.85 -5.33
C LYS A 80 -1.80 -20.42 -5.19
N ILE A 81 -2.30 -19.70 -4.18
CA ILE A 81 -1.92 -18.32 -3.89
C ILE A 81 -1.10 -18.26 -2.60
N LEU A 82 0.05 -17.62 -2.63
CA LEU A 82 0.87 -17.33 -1.45
C LEU A 82 0.78 -15.84 -1.11
N VAL A 83 0.28 -15.50 0.06
CA VAL A 83 0.29 -14.13 0.58
C VAL A 83 1.61 -13.91 1.30
N TYR A 84 2.50 -13.15 0.69
CA TYR A 84 3.84 -12.88 1.17
C TYR A 84 3.89 -11.47 1.75
N GLY A 85 4.43 -11.27 2.94
CA GLY A 85 4.62 -9.90 3.46
C GLY A 85 5.86 -9.73 4.29
N ASP A 86 6.26 -8.49 4.53
CA ASP A 86 7.40 -8.19 5.40
C ASP A 86 7.12 -8.53 6.88
N TYR A 87 8.18 -8.62 7.68
CA TYR A 87 8.11 -9.07 9.07
C TYR A 87 7.65 -7.99 10.06
N ASP A 88 7.57 -6.72 9.64
CA ASP A 88 7.16 -5.64 10.53
C ASP A 88 5.63 -5.53 10.67
N VAL A 89 5.15 -4.51 11.37
CA VAL A 89 3.71 -4.37 11.65
C VAL A 89 2.90 -4.08 10.38
N ASP A 90 3.44 -3.32 9.42
CA ASP A 90 2.70 -3.02 8.18
C ASP A 90 2.64 -4.28 7.31
N GLY A 91 3.76 -4.97 7.10
CA GLY A 91 3.81 -6.24 6.38
C GLY A 91 2.93 -7.34 6.99
N THR A 92 3.04 -7.60 8.29
CA THR A 92 2.24 -8.65 8.95
C THR A 92 0.75 -8.32 9.00
N THR A 93 0.37 -7.05 9.20
CA THR A 93 -1.04 -6.62 9.15
C THR A 93 -1.60 -6.72 7.73
N SER A 94 -0.79 -6.40 6.71
CA SER A 94 -1.14 -6.59 5.31
C SER A 94 -1.46 -8.04 5.00
N VAL A 95 -0.59 -8.96 5.41
CA VAL A 95 -0.78 -10.40 5.20
C VAL A 95 -2.05 -10.87 5.89
N ALA A 96 -2.26 -10.49 7.15
CA ALA A 96 -3.46 -10.85 7.88
C ALA A 96 -4.74 -10.37 7.17
N LEU A 97 -4.77 -9.13 6.69
CA LEU A 97 -5.90 -8.55 5.97
C LEU A 97 -6.19 -9.31 4.66
N VAL A 98 -5.19 -9.42 3.79
CA VAL A 98 -5.34 -10.02 2.45
C VAL A 98 -5.62 -11.51 2.52
N TYR A 99 -4.90 -12.24 3.39
CA TYR A 99 -5.13 -13.66 3.61
C TYR A 99 -6.55 -13.92 4.13
N SER A 100 -7.00 -13.17 5.13
CA SER A 100 -8.32 -13.39 5.74
C SER A 100 -9.44 -13.18 4.73
N PHE A 101 -9.37 -12.13 3.89
CA PHE A 101 -10.37 -11.87 2.87
C PHE A 101 -10.37 -12.94 1.78
N ILE A 102 -9.21 -13.24 1.18
CA ILE A 102 -9.14 -14.20 0.06
C ILE A 102 -9.55 -15.61 0.54
N LYS A 103 -9.23 -15.98 1.77
CA LYS A 103 -9.60 -17.28 2.35
C LYS A 103 -11.12 -17.50 2.44
N GLU A 104 -11.93 -16.44 2.51
CA GLU A 104 -13.38 -16.56 2.48
C GLU A 104 -13.92 -16.99 1.11
N ILE A 105 -13.16 -16.74 0.04
CA ILE A 105 -13.57 -16.99 -1.35
C ILE A 105 -12.70 -18.01 -2.09
N HIS A 106 -11.56 -18.42 -1.52
CA HIS A 106 -10.59 -19.32 -2.13
C HIS A 106 -9.92 -20.22 -1.09
N SER A 107 -9.86 -21.53 -1.36
CA SER A 107 -9.29 -22.50 -0.41
C SER A 107 -7.81 -22.76 -0.59
N ASN A 108 -7.26 -22.59 -1.80
CA ASN A 108 -5.86 -22.89 -2.12
C ASN A 108 -4.97 -21.68 -1.84
N ILE A 109 -4.91 -21.28 -0.57
CA ILE A 109 -4.17 -20.10 -0.12
C ILE A 109 -3.34 -20.41 1.12
N ASP A 110 -2.12 -19.90 1.15
CA ASP A 110 -1.26 -19.89 2.34
C ASP A 110 -0.57 -18.53 2.48
N TYR A 111 0.25 -18.37 3.51
CA TYR A 111 1.02 -17.16 3.75
C TYR A 111 2.50 -17.45 4.02
N TYR A 112 3.34 -16.44 3.78
CA TYR A 112 4.77 -16.48 4.09
C TYR A 112 5.22 -15.17 4.68
N ILE A 113 5.92 -15.24 5.82
CA ILE A 113 6.61 -14.11 6.44
C ILE A 113 8.10 -14.48 6.49
N PRO A 114 9.00 -13.70 5.84
CA PRO A 114 10.42 -13.98 5.86
C PRO A 114 11.01 -13.75 7.25
N ASP A 115 11.98 -14.57 7.62
CA ASP A 115 12.76 -14.34 8.83
C ASP A 115 13.81 -13.24 8.59
N ARG A 116 13.69 -12.14 9.34
CA ARG A 116 14.55 -10.96 9.20
C ARG A 116 16.05 -11.27 9.24
N TYR A 117 16.47 -12.23 10.08
CA TYR A 117 17.88 -12.48 10.36
C TYR A 117 18.51 -13.41 9.33
N SER A 118 17.78 -14.43 8.87
CA SER A 118 18.27 -15.42 7.92
C SER A 118 18.00 -15.05 6.46
N GLU A 119 16.96 -14.27 6.17
CA GLU A 119 16.53 -13.92 4.80
C GLU A 119 16.69 -12.44 4.47
N GLY A 120 16.80 -11.58 5.49
CA GLY A 120 16.91 -10.14 5.32
C GLY A 120 15.54 -9.48 5.17
N TYR A 121 15.50 -8.37 4.43
CA TYR A 121 14.30 -7.55 4.24
C TYR A 121 13.64 -7.77 2.87
N GLY A 122 12.31 -7.87 2.88
CA GLY A 122 11.48 -8.06 1.69
C GLY A 122 11.63 -9.43 1.03
N ILE A 123 11.28 -9.51 -0.25
CA ILE A 123 11.32 -10.75 -1.04
C ILE A 123 12.71 -11.40 -0.92
N SER A 124 12.75 -12.71 -0.66
CA SER A 124 13.96 -13.52 -0.52
C SER A 124 13.99 -14.66 -1.56
N PHE A 125 15.18 -15.13 -1.94
CA PHE A 125 15.31 -16.31 -2.81
C PHE A 125 14.69 -17.54 -2.16
N LYS A 126 14.90 -17.72 -0.84
CA LYS A 126 14.32 -18.80 -0.05
C LYS A 126 12.78 -18.78 -0.07
N GLY A 127 12.18 -17.59 0.00
CA GLY A 127 10.73 -17.44 -0.11
C GLY A 127 10.18 -17.78 -1.51
N ILE A 128 10.94 -17.47 -2.56
CA ILE A 128 10.61 -17.86 -3.93
C ILE A 128 10.77 -19.37 -4.12
N ASP A 129 11.84 -19.96 -3.59
CA ASP A 129 12.06 -21.40 -3.60
C ASP A 129 10.97 -22.13 -2.83
N PHE A 130 10.54 -21.60 -1.67
CA PHE A 130 9.39 -22.13 -0.94
C PHE A 130 8.11 -22.09 -1.80
N ALA A 131 7.86 -20.98 -2.51
CA ALA A 131 6.70 -20.87 -3.39
C ALA A 131 6.73 -21.95 -4.50
N ASP A 132 7.87 -22.07 -5.19
CA ASP A 132 8.10 -23.05 -6.26
C ASP A 132 7.99 -24.50 -5.76
N GLU A 133 8.67 -24.84 -4.66
CA GLU A 133 8.69 -26.19 -4.07
C GLU A 133 7.33 -26.66 -3.52
N ASN A 134 6.41 -25.72 -3.27
CA ASN A 134 5.06 -26.00 -2.78
C ASN A 134 3.97 -25.75 -3.84
N ASP A 135 4.36 -25.63 -5.11
CA ASP A 135 3.49 -25.45 -6.28
C ASP A 135 2.60 -24.19 -6.20
N PHE A 136 3.10 -23.08 -5.63
CA PHE A 136 2.37 -21.82 -5.65
C PHE A 136 2.48 -21.14 -7.02
N ASP A 137 1.34 -20.86 -7.63
CA ASP A 137 1.26 -20.25 -8.97
C ASP A 137 1.34 -18.71 -8.91
N LEU A 138 0.85 -18.12 -7.82
CA LEU A 138 0.77 -16.67 -7.62
C LEU A 138 1.24 -16.29 -6.23
N VAL A 139 2.20 -15.37 -6.16
CA VAL A 139 2.58 -14.68 -4.93
C VAL A 139 2.02 -13.27 -4.93
N ILE A 140 1.27 -12.92 -3.90
CA ILE A 140 0.86 -11.54 -3.61
C ILE A 140 1.82 -11.01 -2.55
N ALA A 141 2.81 -10.24 -2.97
CA ALA A 141 3.79 -9.62 -2.08
C ALA A 141 3.26 -8.31 -1.52
N LEU A 142 3.33 -8.14 -0.20
CA LEU A 142 2.77 -7.01 0.54
C LEU A 142 3.88 -6.33 1.34
N ASP A 143 3.87 -4.99 1.30
CA ASP A 143 4.85 -4.14 1.99
C ASP A 143 6.32 -4.42 1.60
N CYS A 144 6.53 -5.03 0.43
CA CYS A 144 7.84 -5.29 -0.09
C CYS A 144 7.79 -5.60 -1.59
N GLY A 145 8.94 -5.49 -2.24
CA GLY A 145 9.16 -6.00 -3.59
C GLY A 145 9.47 -4.95 -4.65
N ILE A 146 9.19 -3.65 -4.44
CA ILE A 146 9.39 -2.62 -5.48
C ILE A 146 10.84 -2.50 -5.97
N LYS A 147 11.82 -2.98 -5.19
CA LYS A 147 13.25 -3.04 -5.57
C LYS A 147 13.77 -4.44 -5.87
N ALA A 148 12.92 -5.46 -5.86
CA ALA A 148 13.31 -6.87 -5.93
C ALA A 148 13.57 -7.35 -7.38
N VAL A 149 14.20 -6.53 -8.23
CA VAL A 149 14.35 -6.79 -9.68
C VAL A 149 14.94 -8.17 -9.97
N GLU A 150 16.09 -8.49 -9.38
CA GLU A 150 16.78 -9.78 -9.59
C GLU A 150 15.97 -10.97 -9.08
N LYS A 151 15.24 -10.78 -7.97
CA LYS A 151 14.46 -11.85 -7.33
C LYS A 151 13.20 -12.15 -8.12
N ILE A 152 12.55 -11.13 -8.67
CA ILE A 152 11.41 -11.32 -9.57
C ILE A 152 11.86 -11.96 -10.90
N GLU A 153 13.03 -11.60 -11.42
CA GLU A 153 13.58 -12.32 -12.58
C GLU A 153 13.82 -13.81 -12.28
N TYR A 154 14.31 -14.12 -11.08
CA TYR A 154 14.45 -15.49 -10.61
C TYR A 154 13.11 -16.22 -10.48
N ALA A 155 12.10 -15.60 -9.86
CA ALA A 155 10.75 -16.16 -9.76
C ALA A 155 10.13 -16.45 -11.13
N ASN A 156 10.29 -15.53 -12.09
CA ASN A 156 9.82 -15.72 -13.46
C ASN A 156 10.46 -16.94 -14.14
N LYS A 157 11.76 -17.21 -13.90
CA LYS A 157 12.44 -18.41 -14.41
C LYS A 157 11.90 -19.71 -13.81
N LYS A 158 11.30 -19.63 -12.61
CA LYS A 158 10.62 -20.75 -11.94
C LYS A 158 9.14 -20.86 -12.30
N GLY A 159 8.59 -19.88 -13.04
CA GLY A 159 7.18 -19.86 -13.39
C GLY A 159 6.25 -19.43 -12.25
N VAL A 160 6.79 -18.78 -11.21
CA VAL A 160 6.01 -18.24 -10.10
C VAL A 160 5.66 -16.78 -10.42
N ASP A 161 4.38 -16.50 -10.65
CA ASP A 161 3.92 -15.14 -10.93
C ASP A 161 3.90 -14.29 -9.66
N PHE A 162 4.25 -13.01 -9.76
CA PHE A 162 4.15 -12.06 -8.66
C PHE A 162 3.19 -10.90 -8.97
N VAL A 163 2.37 -10.55 -7.98
CA VAL A 163 1.71 -9.24 -7.85
C VAL A 163 2.32 -8.55 -6.64
N ILE A 164 2.94 -7.40 -6.85
CA ILE A 164 3.63 -6.64 -5.80
C ILE A 164 2.72 -5.49 -5.34
N CYS A 165 2.53 -5.38 -4.04
CA CYS A 165 1.79 -4.32 -3.35
C CYS A 165 2.73 -3.63 -2.35
N ASP A 166 3.31 -2.50 -2.74
CA ASP A 166 4.39 -1.85 -1.99
C ASP A 166 4.18 -0.32 -1.95
N HIS A 167 4.90 0.34 -1.06
CA HIS A 167 4.84 1.79 -0.84
C HIS A 167 6.21 2.42 -0.57
N HIS A 168 7.28 1.63 -0.66
CA HIS A 168 8.65 2.10 -0.57
C HIS A 168 9.04 2.93 -1.79
N ASN A 169 10.08 3.76 -1.66
CA ASN A 169 10.55 4.55 -2.81
C ASN A 169 11.05 3.63 -3.94
N PRO A 170 10.51 3.73 -5.17
CA PRO A 170 10.96 2.89 -6.28
C PRO A 170 12.45 3.08 -6.60
N GLY A 171 13.08 2.02 -7.12
CA GLY A 171 14.41 2.10 -7.71
C GLY A 171 14.41 2.79 -9.09
N GLU A 172 15.57 2.78 -9.75
CA GLU A 172 15.65 3.21 -11.16
C GLU A 172 14.86 2.28 -12.09
N ASN A 173 14.93 0.98 -11.82
CA ASN A 173 14.20 -0.06 -12.52
C ASN A 173 13.12 -0.64 -11.61
N ILE A 174 11.97 -0.96 -12.19
CA ILE A 174 10.85 -1.64 -11.51
C ILE A 174 10.92 -3.14 -11.88
N PRO A 175 10.65 -4.06 -10.93
CA PRO A 175 10.65 -5.49 -11.20
C PRO A 175 9.65 -5.89 -12.29
N GLN A 176 10.02 -6.90 -13.10
CA GLN A 176 9.15 -7.44 -14.15
C GLN A 176 8.15 -8.47 -13.58
N ALA A 177 7.36 -8.04 -12.59
CA ALA A 177 6.25 -8.81 -12.05
C ALA A 177 5.02 -8.67 -12.96
N VAL A 178 3.96 -9.47 -12.73
CA VAL A 178 2.71 -9.35 -13.49
C VAL A 178 2.07 -7.97 -13.27
N ALA A 179 2.11 -7.50 -12.03
CA ALA A 179 1.70 -6.15 -11.65
C ALA A 179 2.54 -5.63 -10.49
N VAL A 180 2.78 -4.31 -10.46
CA VAL A 180 3.49 -3.64 -9.37
C VAL A 180 2.68 -2.43 -8.89
N LEU A 181 1.87 -2.65 -7.87
CA LEU A 181 1.04 -1.66 -7.22
C LEU A 181 1.89 -0.87 -6.23
N ASP A 182 2.23 0.36 -6.60
CA ASP A 182 2.92 1.30 -5.72
C ASP A 182 2.53 2.73 -6.11
N PRO A 183 1.95 3.53 -5.19
CA PRO A 183 1.52 4.88 -5.51
C PRO A 183 2.69 5.83 -5.81
N LYS A 184 3.90 5.57 -5.30
CA LYS A 184 5.12 6.39 -5.49
C LYS A 184 5.83 6.13 -6.80
N ARG A 185 5.38 5.17 -7.61
CA ARG A 185 5.82 5.02 -9.01
C ARG A 185 5.66 6.34 -9.77
N LYS A 186 6.68 6.68 -10.57
CA LYS A 186 6.69 7.89 -11.39
C LYS A 186 5.55 7.94 -12.41
N ASP A 187 5.09 6.77 -12.86
CA ASP A 187 4.00 6.61 -13.84
C ASP A 187 2.63 6.31 -13.19
N CYS A 188 2.51 6.44 -11.87
CA CYS A 188 1.27 6.17 -11.14
C CYS A 188 0.52 7.47 -10.82
N ALA A 189 -0.74 7.55 -11.25
CA ALA A 189 -1.60 8.72 -11.06
C ALA A 189 -2.37 8.70 -9.72
N TYR A 190 -2.20 7.66 -8.90
CA TYR A 190 -2.96 7.51 -7.66
C TYR A 190 -2.77 8.74 -6.75
N PRO A 191 -3.85 9.39 -6.25
CA PRO A 191 -3.75 10.74 -5.68
C PRO A 191 -2.94 10.81 -4.38
N TYR A 192 -3.00 9.78 -3.54
CA TYR A 192 -2.34 9.76 -2.24
C TYR A 192 -1.10 8.87 -2.24
N LYS A 193 0.08 9.48 -2.11
CA LYS A 193 1.39 8.81 -2.26
C LYS A 193 1.87 8.07 -1.02
N GLU A 194 1.25 8.33 0.13
CA GLU A 194 1.70 7.83 1.43
C GLU A 194 0.77 6.74 1.99
N LEU A 195 0.19 5.91 1.12
CA LEU A 195 -0.41 4.65 1.59
C LEU A 195 0.67 3.81 2.26
N SER A 196 0.28 3.04 3.28
CA SER A 196 1.11 1.96 3.84
C SER A 196 1.04 0.73 2.92
N GLY A 197 1.92 -0.27 3.09
CA GLY A 197 1.80 -1.55 2.41
C GLY A 197 0.42 -2.19 2.63
N CYS A 198 -0.11 -2.11 3.85
CA CYS A 198 -1.46 -2.57 4.19
C CYS A 198 -2.53 -1.73 3.49
N GLY A 199 -2.32 -0.42 3.36
CA GLY A 199 -3.19 0.46 2.58
C GLY A 199 -3.24 0.10 1.09
N VAL A 200 -2.13 -0.32 0.48
CA VAL A 200 -2.09 -0.81 -0.91
C VAL A 200 -2.78 -2.17 -1.01
N GLY A 201 -2.53 -3.09 -0.08
CA GLY A 201 -3.23 -4.37 0.01
C GLY A 201 -4.75 -4.22 0.15
N PHE A 202 -5.21 -3.28 0.99
CA PHE A 202 -6.62 -2.93 1.09
C PHE A 202 -7.19 -2.42 -0.24
N LYS A 203 -6.44 -1.60 -0.99
CA LYS A 203 -6.86 -1.11 -2.30
C LYS A 203 -6.96 -2.22 -3.35
N LEU A 204 -6.08 -3.21 -3.29
CA LEU A 204 -6.19 -4.42 -4.11
C LEU A 204 -7.50 -5.17 -3.80
N LEU A 205 -7.87 -5.34 -2.53
CA LEU A 205 -9.13 -6.00 -2.16
C LEU A 205 -10.39 -5.18 -2.47
N GLN A 206 -10.27 -3.85 -2.51
CA GLN A 206 -11.37 -2.94 -2.83
C GLN A 206 -11.76 -3.02 -4.31
N ALA A 207 -10.81 -3.30 -5.21
CA ALA A 207 -10.99 -3.36 -6.66
C ALA A 207 -11.65 -4.68 -7.10
#